data_AF-A0A5S6QP86-F1
#
_entry.id   AF-A0A5S6QP86-F1
#
_cell.length_a   1.000
_cell.length_b   1.000
_cell.length_c   1.000
_cell.angle_alpha   90.00
_cell.angle_beta   90.00
_cell.angle_gamma   90.00
#
_symmetry.space_group_name_H-M   'P 1'
#
loop_
_entity.id
_entity.type
_entity.pdbx_description
1 polymer ?
#
loop_
_entity_poly.entity_id
_entity_poly.type
_entity_poly.pdbx_seq_one_letter_code
_entity_poly.pdbx_strand_id
1 'polypeptide(L)'
;MNLQLQGDDLNLIRTKSAISAFVSKLLFYKHNLASGKFYSFPNLCEVRNKGQISEEDIEVYWRHLESLHHDFIERFQDILSLEVPDWVMNPFSAVENAEVQLQEELLELQVNEELKPKFNLDTEPFGCNVISHVCTQDCDL
;
A
#
# COMPACT_ATOMS: atom_id res chain seq x y z
N MET A 1 -9.35 -9.54 -6.54
CA MET A 1 -8.29 -10.36 -5.92
C MET A 1 -7.01 -9.53 -5.92
N ASN A 2 -6.31 -9.39 -4.80
CA ASN A 2 -5.07 -8.58 -4.74
C ASN A 2 -3.89 -9.44 -5.23
N LEU A 3 -3.53 -9.25 -6.50
CA LEU A 3 -2.44 -10.00 -7.16
C LEU A 3 -1.07 -9.71 -6.54
N GLN A 4 -0.91 -8.56 -5.87
CA GLN A 4 0.34 -8.21 -5.21
C GLN A 4 0.60 -9.06 -3.96
N LEU A 5 -0.42 -9.70 -3.39
CA LEU A 5 -0.28 -10.58 -2.22
C LEU A 5 -0.10 -12.06 -2.60
N GLN A 6 0.10 -12.38 -3.89
CA GLN A 6 0.10 -13.75 -4.43
C GLN A 6 1.38 -14.11 -5.19
N GLY A 7 2.43 -13.28 -5.16
CA GLY A 7 3.71 -13.53 -5.83
C GLY A 7 4.76 -14.22 -4.94
N ASP A 8 5.70 -14.93 -5.56
CA ASP A 8 6.74 -15.73 -4.87
C ASP A 8 7.84 -14.89 -4.18
N ASP A 9 7.94 -13.59 -4.48
CA ASP A 9 8.97 -12.67 -3.94
C ASP A 9 8.45 -11.74 -2.80
N LEU A 10 7.49 -12.21 -2.01
CA LEU A 10 6.91 -11.39 -0.94
C LEU A 10 7.70 -11.53 0.37
N ASN A 11 8.45 -10.48 0.70
CA ASN A 11 8.97 -10.28 2.05
C ASN A 11 7.97 -9.51 2.92
N LEU A 12 8.19 -9.54 4.24
CA LEU A 12 7.28 -8.94 5.22
C LEU A 12 7.06 -7.43 5.01
N ILE A 13 8.09 -6.72 4.53
CA ILE A 13 8.03 -5.28 4.23
C ILE A 13 7.09 -5.03 3.05
N ARG A 14 7.24 -5.79 1.95
CA ARG A 14 6.36 -5.71 0.78
C ARG A 14 4.91 -6.03 1.14
N THR A 15 4.71 -7.07 1.94
CA THR A 15 3.39 -7.46 2.44
C THR A 15 2.76 -6.35 3.27
N LYS A 16 3.51 -5.77 4.22
CA LYS A 16 3.05 -4.63 5.03
C LYS A 16 2.65 -3.45 4.15
N SER A 17 3.51 -3.03 3.22
CA SER A 17 3.20 -1.92 2.31
C SER A 17 1.96 -2.19 1.46
N ALA A 18 1.82 -3.39 0.91
CA ALA A 18 0.67 -3.77 0.08
C ALA A 18 -0.65 -3.76 0.87
N ILE A 19 -0.64 -4.28 2.10
CA ILE A 19 -1.81 -4.28 2.99
C ILE A 19 -2.15 -2.85 3.41
N SER A 20 -1.16 -2.05 3.86
CA SER A 20 -1.37 -0.65 4.22
C SER A 20 -1.98 0.15 3.08
N ALA A 21 -1.44 0.01 1.86
CA ALA A 21 -1.98 0.69 0.68
C ALA A 21 -3.41 0.26 0.37
N PHE A 22 -3.73 -1.03 0.53
CA PHE A 22 -5.09 -1.53 0.31
C PHE A 22 -6.08 -0.99 1.34
N VAL A 23 -5.71 -0.99 2.62
CA VAL A 23 -6.50 -0.38 3.71
C VAL A 23 -6.79 1.10 3.42
N SER A 24 -5.77 1.87 3.04
CA SER A 24 -5.96 3.28 2.67
C SER A 24 -6.88 3.45 1.46
N LYS A 25 -6.79 2.56 0.46
CA LYS A 25 -7.69 2.56 -0.70
C LYS A 25 -9.16 2.34 -0.30
N LEU A 26 -9.45 1.49 0.69
CA LEU A 26 -10.83 1.27 1.15
C LEU A 26 -11.45 2.56 1.70
N LEU A 27 -10.72 3.32 2.52
CA LEU A 27 -11.17 4.63 3.01
C LEU A 27 -11.35 5.63 1.87
N PHE A 28 -10.41 5.66 0.93
CA PHE A 28 -10.50 6.51 -0.25
C PHE A 28 -11.74 6.21 -1.11
N TYR A 29 -12.02 4.92 -1.36
CA TYR A 29 -13.21 4.48 -2.09
C TYR A 29 -14.50 4.85 -1.36
N LYS A 30 -14.53 4.66 -0.04
CA LYS A 30 -15.66 5.06 0.81
C LYS A 30 -15.94 6.56 0.72
N HIS A 31 -14.90 7.40 0.80
CA HIS A 31 -15.01 8.85 0.63
C HIS A 31 -15.51 9.24 -0.77
N ASN A 32 -15.01 8.58 -1.82
CA ASN A 32 -15.42 8.84 -3.18
C ASN A 32 -16.90 8.49 -3.43
N LEU A 33 -17.38 7.37 -2.89
CA LEU A 33 -18.80 7.02 -2.97
C LEU A 33 -19.69 8.10 -2.33
N ALA A 34 -19.33 8.56 -1.12
CA ALA A 34 -20.06 9.65 -0.45
C ALA A 34 -20.02 10.98 -1.23
N SER A 35 -18.96 11.20 -2.02
CA SER A 35 -18.81 12.37 -2.90
C SER A 35 -19.44 12.19 -4.28
N GLY A 36 -20.15 11.07 -4.52
CA GLY A 36 -20.76 10.77 -5.81
C GLY A 36 -19.75 10.44 -6.94
N LYS A 37 -18.53 10.01 -6.61
CA LYS A 37 -17.45 9.67 -7.56
C LYS A 37 -17.29 8.14 -7.65
N PHE A 38 -17.52 7.56 -8.84
CA PHE A 38 -17.65 6.12 -9.03
C PHE A 38 -16.56 5.46 -9.88
N TYR A 39 -15.54 6.19 -10.33
CA TYR A 39 -14.49 5.67 -11.23
C TYR A 39 -13.72 4.47 -10.67
N SER A 40 -13.69 4.29 -9.35
CA SER A 40 -13.08 3.12 -8.71
C SER A 40 -13.93 1.84 -8.85
N PHE A 41 -15.20 1.97 -9.27
CA PHE A 41 -16.16 0.89 -9.45
C PHE A 41 -16.87 1.03 -10.82
N PRO A 42 -16.23 0.61 -11.92
CA PRO A 42 -16.75 0.80 -13.29
C PRO A 42 -18.19 0.28 -13.47
N ASN A 43 -18.49 -0.90 -12.94
CA ASN A 43 -19.83 -1.49 -13.01
C ASN A 43 -20.87 -0.65 -12.24
N LEU A 44 -20.51 -0.14 -11.06
CA LEU A 44 -21.38 0.70 -10.25
C LEU A 44 -21.64 2.04 -10.95
N CYS A 45 -20.61 2.60 -11.58
CA CYS A 45 -20.74 3.80 -12.41
C CYS A 45 -21.72 3.57 -13.58
N GLU A 46 -21.61 2.43 -14.26
CA GLU A 46 -22.50 2.08 -15.38
C GLU A 46 -23.96 1.97 -14.94
N VAL A 47 -24.22 1.28 -13.83
CA VAL A 47 -25.58 1.13 -13.27
C VAL A 47 -26.14 2.48 -12.82
N ARG A 48 -25.30 3.34 -12.23
CA ARG A 48 -25.70 4.72 -11.86
C ARG A 48 -26.06 5.56 -13.07
N ASN A 49 -25.26 5.52 -14.13
CA ASN A 49 -25.52 6.28 -15.35
C ASN A 49 -26.80 5.85 -16.06
N LYS A 50 -27.24 4.60 -15.86
CA LYS A 50 -28.53 4.08 -16.34
C LYS A 50 -29.72 4.45 -15.43
N GLY A 51 -29.49 5.13 -14.30
CA GLY A 51 -30.53 5.45 -13.32
C GLY A 51 -31.09 4.22 -12.60
N GLN A 52 -30.30 3.14 -12.52
CA GLN A 52 -30.74 1.83 -12.00
C GLN A 52 -30.33 1.58 -10.54
N ILE A 53 -29.81 2.59 -9.85
CA ILE A 53 -29.37 2.50 -8.46
C ILE A 53 -29.93 3.66 -7.66
N SER A 54 -30.41 3.39 -6.45
CA SER A 54 -30.87 4.44 -5.54
C SER A 54 -29.76 4.92 -4.60
N GLU A 55 -30.02 5.97 -3.85
CA GLU A 55 -29.10 6.44 -2.80
C GLU A 55 -28.99 5.41 -1.66
N GLU A 56 -30.08 4.70 -1.34
CA GLU A 56 -30.07 3.62 -0.35
C GLU A 56 -29.14 2.46 -0.76
N ASP A 57 -29.14 2.12 -2.05
CA ASP A 57 -28.21 1.11 -2.58
C ASP A 57 -26.75 1.58 -2.45
N ILE A 58 -26.46 2.86 -2.73
CA ILE A 58 -25.11 3.43 -2.56
C ILE A 58 -24.67 3.38 -1.09
N GLU A 59 -25.58 3.64 -0.15
CA GLU A 59 -25.31 3.55 1.29
C GLU A 59 -24.91 2.12 1.70
N VAL A 60 -25.53 1.09 1.11
CA VAL A 60 -25.13 -0.31 1.34
C VAL A 60 -23.68 -0.55 0.92
N TYR A 61 -23.25 -0.09 -0.27
CA TYR A 61 -21.85 -0.18 -0.70
C TYR A 61 -20.91 0.58 0.24
N TRP A 62 -21.30 1.78 0.67
CA TRP A 62 -20.52 2.59 1.60
C TRP A 62 -20.30 1.87 2.94
N ARG A 63 -21.36 1.25 3.50
CA ARG A 63 -21.28 0.46 4.74
C ARG A 63 -20.45 -0.80 4.56
N HIS A 64 -20.51 -1.45 3.40
CA HIS A 64 -19.65 -2.60 3.11
C HIS A 64 -18.17 -2.24 3.04
N LEU A 65 -17.82 -1.10 2.44
CA LEU A 65 -16.43 -0.62 2.45
C LEU A 65 -15.94 -0.31 3.86
N GLU A 66 -16.80 0.22 4.72
CA GLU A 66 -16.47 0.44 6.13
C GLU A 66 -16.23 -0.87 6.88
N SER A 67 -17.12 -1.85 6.74
CA SER A 67 -16.95 -3.17 7.36
C SER A 67 -15.66 -3.82 6.86
N LEU A 68 -15.43 -3.80 5.55
CA LEU A 68 -14.25 -4.40 4.94
C LEU A 68 -12.96 -3.72 5.42
N HIS A 69 -12.98 -2.40 5.62
CA HIS A 69 -11.85 -1.68 6.20
C HIS A 69 -11.55 -2.18 7.62
N HIS A 70 -12.57 -2.28 8.47
CA HIS A 70 -12.40 -2.80 9.84
C HIS A 70 -11.89 -4.24 9.83
N ASP A 71 -12.46 -5.12 9.01
CA ASP A 71 -12.05 -6.51 8.90
C ASP A 71 -10.57 -6.65 8.49
N PHE A 72 -10.09 -5.79 7.57
CA PHE A 72 -8.69 -5.79 7.16
C PHE A 72 -7.75 -5.25 8.25
N ILE A 73 -8.15 -4.20 8.97
CA ILE A 73 -7.38 -3.69 10.10
C ILE A 73 -7.27 -4.77 11.18
N GLU A 74 -8.36 -5.43 11.54
CA GLU A 74 -8.38 -6.48 12.57
C GLU A 74 -7.56 -7.69 12.15
N ARG A 75 -7.77 -8.19 10.92
CA ARG A 75 -7.11 -9.39 10.41
C ARG A 75 -5.60 -9.23 10.25
N PHE A 76 -5.13 -8.04 9.91
CA PHE A 76 -3.71 -7.75 9.65
C PHE A 76 -3.10 -6.80 10.67
N GLN A 77 -3.68 -6.73 11.87
CA GLN A 77 -3.25 -5.82 12.92
C GLN A 77 -1.77 -6.02 13.26
N ASP A 78 -1.32 -7.28 13.34
CA ASP A 78 0.07 -7.67 13.56
C ASP A 78 1.01 -7.08 12.49
N ILE A 79 0.71 -7.29 11.21
CA ILE A 79 1.52 -6.77 10.09
C ILE A 79 1.47 -5.24 10.03
N LEU A 80 0.30 -4.65 10.22
CA LEU A 80 0.10 -3.20 10.21
C LEU A 80 0.82 -2.51 11.37
N SER A 81 0.90 -3.16 12.54
CA SER A 81 1.61 -2.65 13.71
C SER A 81 3.12 -2.88 13.69
N LEU A 82 3.62 -3.73 12.79
CA LEU A 82 5.05 -4.05 12.71
C LEU A 82 5.94 -2.82 12.49
N GLU A 83 6.80 -2.49 13.43
CA GLU A 83 7.83 -1.46 13.22
C GLU A 83 9.04 -2.11 12.54
N VAL A 84 9.41 -1.59 11.37
CA VAL A 84 10.62 -2.02 10.65
C VAL A 84 11.72 -1.02 10.98
N PRO A 85 12.78 -1.42 11.70
CA PRO A 85 13.86 -0.51 12.03
C PRO A 85 14.54 0.05 10.78
N ASP A 86 14.97 1.30 10.83
CA ASP A 86 15.60 1.97 9.69
C ASP A 86 16.83 1.23 9.18
N TRP A 87 17.60 0.59 10.06
CA TRP A 87 18.79 -0.19 9.68
C TRP A 87 18.44 -1.44 8.85
N VAL A 88 17.21 -1.96 8.95
CA VAL A 88 16.73 -3.06 8.11
C VAL A 88 16.43 -2.56 6.69
N MET A 89 15.93 -1.33 6.57
CA MET A 89 15.66 -0.69 5.27
C MET A 89 16.94 -0.18 4.61
N ASN A 90 17.83 0.39 5.42
CA ASN A 90 19.13 0.89 4.99
C ASN A 90 20.19 0.61 6.07
N PRO A 91 20.94 -0.49 5.95
CA PRO A 91 21.95 -0.86 6.94
C PRO A 91 23.13 0.11 7.00
N PHE A 92 23.25 1.02 6.03
CA PHE A 92 24.33 2.02 5.99
C PHE A 92 23.98 3.36 6.65
N SER A 93 22.74 3.59 7.11
CA SER A 93 22.31 4.95 7.52
C SER A 93 21.55 5.10 8.84
N ALA A 94 21.54 4.11 9.74
CA ALA A 94 20.75 4.23 10.99
C ALA A 94 21.26 3.38 12.17
N VAL A 95 22.58 3.36 12.40
CA VAL A 95 23.23 2.58 13.48
C VAL A 95 22.66 2.94 14.86
N GLU A 96 22.36 4.22 15.10
CA GLU A 96 21.90 4.74 16.40
C GLU A 96 20.59 4.10 16.87
N ASN A 97 19.75 3.66 15.93
CA ASN A 97 18.43 3.06 16.19
C ASN A 97 18.49 1.53 16.32
N ALA A 98 19.67 0.92 16.16
CA ALA A 98 19.86 -0.52 16.27
C ALA A 98 20.12 -0.96 17.72
N GLU A 99 19.84 -2.23 18.02
CA GLU A 99 20.23 -2.82 19.30
C GLU A 99 21.74 -2.76 19.49
N VAL A 100 22.20 -2.52 20.73
CA VAL A 100 23.62 -2.35 21.08
C VAL A 100 24.52 -3.48 20.55
N GLN A 101 23.99 -4.70 20.49
CA GLN A 101 24.71 -5.89 20.00
C GLN A 101 25.00 -5.83 18.50
N LEU A 102 24.22 -5.09 17.72
CA LEU A 102 24.35 -4.94 16.27
C LEU A 102 25.09 -3.65 15.88
N GLN A 103 25.20 -2.68 16.79
CA GLN A 103 25.79 -1.38 16.48
C GLN A 103 27.24 -1.47 16.01
N GLU A 104 28.04 -2.35 16.60
CA GLU A 104 29.45 -2.54 16.19
C GLU A 104 29.55 -3.03 14.73
N GLU A 105 28.80 -4.08 14.38
CA GLU A 105 28.77 -4.64 13.03
C GLU A 105 28.22 -3.62 12.01
N LEU A 106 27.19 -2.86 12.38
CA LEU A 106 26.61 -1.84 11.51
C LEU A 106 27.55 -0.63 11.31
N LEU A 107 28.38 -0.27 12.30
CA LEU A 107 29.40 0.77 12.13
C LEU A 107 30.47 0.36 11.11
N GLU A 108 30.94 -0.89 11.18
CA GLU A 108 31.88 -1.43 10.20
C GLU A 108 31.27 -1.47 8.80
N LEU A 109 30.01 -1.88 8.70
CA LEU A 109 29.29 -1.93 7.43
C LEU A 109 29.05 -0.53 6.85
N GLN A 110 28.74 0.46 7.69
CA GLN A 110 28.45 1.84 7.28
C GLN A 110 29.61 2.50 6.53
N VAL A 111 30.85 2.14 6.83
CA VAL A 111 32.06 2.66 6.16
C VAL A 111 32.52 1.79 4.98
N ASN A 112 31.82 0.69 4.69
CA ASN A 112 32.19 -0.21 3.62
C ASN A 112 31.74 0.32 2.24
N GLU A 113 32.61 1.12 1.62
CA GLU A 113 32.38 1.71 0.29
C GLU A 113 32.32 0.68 -0.85
N GLU A 114 32.84 -0.53 -0.66
CA GLU A 114 32.76 -1.60 -1.66
C GLU A 114 31.38 -2.29 -1.70
N LEU A 115 30.69 -2.36 -0.56
CA LEU A 115 29.38 -3.01 -0.43
C LEU A 115 28.21 -2.08 -0.73
N LYS A 116 28.30 -0.79 -0.41
CA LYS A 116 27.28 0.23 -0.72
C LYS A 116 26.74 0.18 -2.16
N PRO A 117 27.60 0.19 -3.21
CA PRO A 117 27.10 0.16 -4.59
C PRO A 117 26.45 -1.18 -4.95
N LYS A 118 26.87 -2.30 -4.34
CA LYS A 118 26.30 -3.63 -4.59
C LYS A 118 24.90 -3.75 -4.00
N PHE A 119 24.68 -3.18 -2.81
CA PHE A 119 23.38 -3.16 -2.15
C PHE A 119 22.34 -2.36 -2.94
N ASN A 120 22.74 -1.21 -3.51
CA ASN A 120 21.83 -0.36 -4.28
C ASN A 120 21.42 -0.94 -5.65
N LEU A 121 22.20 -1.89 -6.20
CA LEU A 121 21.90 -2.55 -7.49
C LEU A 121 20.75 -3.56 -7.36
N ASP A 122 20.56 -4.15 -6.17
CA ASP A 122 19.48 -5.11 -5.91
C ASP A 122 18.18 -4.43 -5.44
N THR A 123 18.24 -3.14 -5.11
CA THR A 123 17.08 -2.29 -4.82
C THR A 123 16.67 -1.51 -6.08
N GLU A 124 16.02 -2.20 -7.04
CA GLU A 124 15.18 -1.53 -8.04
C GLU A 124 14.26 -0.51 -7.33
N PRO A 125 14.01 0.68 -7.91
CA PRO A 125 13.38 1.78 -7.22
C PRO A 125 12.00 1.36 -6.69
N PHE A 126 11.89 1.36 -5.37
CA PHE A 126 10.66 1.18 -4.62
C PHE A 126 9.65 2.28 -5.04
N GLY A 127 8.85 2.03 -6.08
CA GLY A 127 7.53 2.65 -6.22
C GLY A 127 7.23 3.61 -7.38
N CYS A 128 7.85 3.53 -8.57
CA CYS A 128 7.47 4.44 -9.68
C CYS A 128 6.69 3.86 -10.87
N ASN A 129 6.51 2.54 -11.01
CA ASN A 129 6.03 2.00 -12.31
C ASN A 129 4.55 1.62 -12.42
N VAL A 130 3.62 2.18 -11.62
CA VAL A 130 2.19 1.80 -11.71
C VAL A 130 1.23 2.96 -12.03
N ILE A 131 1.70 4.19 -12.26
CA ILE A 131 0.81 5.35 -12.53
C ILE A 131 1.15 6.10 -13.83
N SER A 132 1.49 5.40 -14.92
CA SER A 132 1.65 6.07 -16.23
C SER A 132 0.70 5.59 -17.33
N HIS A 133 -0.16 4.59 -17.11
CA HIS A 133 -0.95 4.02 -18.21
C HIS A 133 -2.47 4.02 -18.10
N VAL A 134 -3.06 4.76 -17.14
CA VAL A 134 -4.53 4.99 -17.14
C VAL A 134 -4.85 6.40 -16.65
N CYS A 135 -4.39 7.42 -17.37
CA CYS A 135 -4.83 8.79 -17.13
C CYS A 135 -4.81 9.60 -18.43
N THR A 136 -5.60 9.14 -19.40
CA THR A 136 -6.06 9.98 -20.53
C THR A 136 -7.19 9.25 -21.23
N GLN A 137 -8.39 9.27 -20.63
CA GLN A 137 -9.65 9.42 -21.36
C GLN A 137 -10.82 9.52 -20.39
N ASP A 138 -11.34 10.76 -20.32
CA ASP A 138 -12.75 11.12 -20.28
C ASP A 138 -13.61 10.63 -19.12
N CYS A 139 -13.73 11.49 -18.09
CA CYS A 139 -14.94 11.66 -17.29
C CYS A 139 -15.03 13.14 -16.84
N ASP A 140 -15.11 14.04 -17.81
CA ASP A 140 -15.71 15.37 -17.60
C ASP A 140 -17.05 15.38 -18.38
N LEU A 141 -18.15 15.26 -17.63
CA LEU A 141 -19.47 15.88 -17.85
C LEU A 141 -20.40 15.51 -16.68
#